data_AF-A0A0C2X103-F1
#
_entry.id   AF-A0A0C2X103-F1
#
_cell.length_a   1.000
_cell.length_b   1.000
_cell.length_c   1.000
_cell.angle_alpha   90.00
_cell.angle_beta   90.00
_cell.angle_gamma   90.00
#
_symmetry.space_group_name_H-M   'P 1'
#
loop_
_entity.id
_entity.type
_entity.pdbx_description
1 polymer ?
#
loop_
_entity_poly.entity_id
_entity_poly.type
_entity_poly.pdbx_seq_one_letter_code
_entity_poly.pdbx_strand_id
1 'polypeptide(L)' 'MALTPDMPYEEFLDRVHSKFNKTIGEMSMKFIDEDGMKVSLRDDSDYDLAIETARDSAKGKPDGKLVVWVE' A
#
# COMPACT_ATOMS: atom_id res chain seq x y z
N MET A 1 8.47 2.75 7.55
CA MET A 1 7.90 3.83 6.72
C MET A 1 6.55 4.13 7.34
N ALA A 2 6.37 5.34 7.84
CA ALA A 2 5.08 5.79 8.33
C ALA A 2 4.27 6.31 7.14
N LEU A 3 2.99 5.94 7.11
CA LEU A 3 2.01 6.38 6.13
C LEU A 3 0.95 7.17 6.87
N THR A 4 0.51 8.26 6.26
CA THR A 4 -0.68 8.98 6.70
C THR A 4 -1.84 8.54 5.80
N PRO A 5 -3.07 8.41 6.35
CA PRO A 5 -4.23 8.04 5.54
C PRO A 5 -4.53 9.07 4.43
N ASP A 6 -4.19 10.34 4.62
CA ASP A 6 -4.30 11.39 3.58
C ASP A 6 -3.17 11.39 2.53
N MET A 7 -2.26 10.40 2.56
CA MET A 7 -1.17 10.35 1.58
C MET A 7 -1.71 9.87 0.22
N PRO A 8 -1.46 10.59 -0.88
CA PRO A 8 -1.88 10.14 -2.20
C PRO A 8 -1.04 8.96 -2.69
N TYR A 9 -1.59 8.16 -3.61
CA TYR A 9 -0.90 7.01 -4.19
C TYR A 9 0.45 7.38 -4.82
N GLU A 10 0.53 8.51 -5.52
CA GLU A 10 1.78 9.00 -6.14
C GLU A 10 2.89 9.25 -5.12
N GLU A 11 2.55 9.80 -3.95
CA GLU A 11 3.53 10.03 -2.89
C GLU A 11 3.94 8.72 -2.20
N PHE A 12 2.97 7.80 -2.02
CA PHE A 12 3.26 6.46 -1.54
C PHE A 12 4.25 5.75 -2.46
N LEU A 13 4.01 5.80 -3.78
CA LEU A 13 4.89 5.25 -4.80
C LEU A 13 6.30 5.82 -4.70
N ASP A 14 6.46 7.14 -4.70
CA ASP A 14 7.77 7.78 -4.62
C ASP A 14 8.56 7.30 -3.39
N ARG A 15 7.90 7.21 -2.23
CA ARG A 15 8.52 6.69 -1.00
C ARG A 15 8.89 5.21 -1.08
N VAL A 16 8.04 4.37 -1.69
CA VAL A 16 8.36 2.95 -1.91
C VAL A 16 9.54 2.81 -2.88
N HIS A 17 9.52 3.55 -3.99
CA HIS A 17 10.61 3.59 -4.97
C HIS A 17 11.93 4.03 -4.34
N SER A 18 11.91 5.11 -3.55
CA SER A 18 13.06 5.60 -2.79
C SER A 18 13.59 4.55 -1.81
N LYS A 19 12.69 3.85 -1.12
CA LYS A 19 13.07 2.80 -0.14
C LYS A 19 13.67 1.56 -0.78
N PHE A 20 13.17 1.15 -1.94
CA PHE A 20 13.64 -0.04 -2.65
C PHE A 20 14.71 0.27 -3.70
N ASN A 21 15.04 1.56 -3.89
CA ASN A 21 16.00 2.05 -4.89
C ASN A 21 15.73 1.49 -6.30
N LYS A 22 14.45 1.34 -6.66
CA LYS A 22 13.99 0.85 -7.97
C LYS A 22 13.28 1.97 -8.75
N THR A 23 13.32 1.90 -10.08
CA THR A 23 12.72 2.87 -11.01
C THR A 23 11.19 2.75 -11.08
N ILE A 24 10.51 3.90 -11.16
CA ILE A 24 9.06 4.02 -11.40
C ILE A 24 8.73 3.35 -12.74
N GLY A 25 7.90 2.31 -12.73
CA GLY A 25 7.41 1.61 -13.93
C GLY A 25 7.91 0.18 -14.15
N GLU A 26 8.98 -0.26 -13.47
CA GLU A 26 9.45 -1.67 -13.53
C GLU A 26 8.99 -2.52 -12.33
N MET A 27 8.25 -1.92 -11.40
CA MET A 27 7.99 -2.51 -10.10
C MET A 27 6.50 -2.81 -9.94
N SER A 28 6.16 -4.10 -9.77
CA SER A 28 4.77 -4.51 -9.52
C SER A 28 4.54 -4.61 -8.02
N MET A 29 3.55 -3.87 -7.51
CA MET A 29 3.16 -3.94 -6.10
C MET A 29 1.92 -4.82 -5.94
N LYS A 30 1.86 -5.55 -4.83
CA LYS A 30 0.70 -6.33 -4.40
C LYS A 30 0.42 -6.06 -2.93
N PHE A 31 -0.85 -6.09 -2.54
CA PHE A 31 -1.29 -6.01 -1.15
C PHE A 31 -2.25 -7.16 -0.82
N ILE A 32 -2.59 -7.32 0.46
CA ILE A 32 -3.61 -8.27 0.90
C ILE A 32 -4.92 -7.51 1.07
N ASP A 33 -5.94 -7.93 0.34
CA ASP A 33 -7.32 -7.46 0.46
C ASP A 33 -8.04 -8.08 1.69
N GLU A 34 -9.26 -7.62 1.98
CA GLU A 34 -10.13 -8.06 3.07
C GLU A 34 -10.34 -9.60 3.10
N ASP A 35 -10.35 -10.25 1.93
CA ASP A 35 -10.46 -11.71 1.81
C ASP A 35 -9.13 -12.47 2.08
N GLY A 36 -8.05 -11.76 2.40
CA GLY A 36 -6.73 -12.37 2.63
C GLY A 36 -6.00 -12.73 1.33
N MET A 37 -6.47 -12.26 0.17
CA MET A 37 -5.89 -12.56 -1.14
C MET A 37 -4.89 -11.50 -1.58
N LYS A 38 -3.82 -11.92 -2.26
CA LYS A 38 -2.86 -10.99 -2.85
C LYS A 38 -3.40 -10.40 -4.15
N VAL A 39 -3.70 -9.12 -4.13
CA VAL A 39 -4.17 -8.34 -5.28
C VAL A 39 -3.12 -7.32 -5.68
N SER A 40 -3.14 -6.85 -6.94
CA SER A 40 -2.18 -5.86 -7.43
C SER A 40 -2.55 -4.45 -6.98
N LEU A 41 -1.53 -3.62 -6.76
CA LEU A 41 -1.67 -2.21 -6.40
C LEU A 41 -1.09 -1.38 -7.55
N ARG A 42 -1.95 -0.91 -8.46
CA ARG A 42 -1.57 -0.25 -9.72
C ARG A 42 -2.12 1.16 -9.86
N ASP A 43 -3.23 1.45 -9.21
CA ASP A 43 -3.88 2.75 -9.29
C ASP A 43 -4.39 3.23 -7.92
N ASP A 44 -4.95 4.44 -7.92
CA ASP A 44 -5.44 5.10 -6.72
C ASP A 44 -6.60 4.33 -6.07
N SER A 45 -7.43 3.64 -6.87
CA SER A 45 -8.55 2.83 -6.35
C SER A 45 -8.03 1.60 -5.60
N ASP A 46 -7.01 0.92 -6.15
CA ASP A 46 -6.35 -0.19 -5.46
C ASP A 46 -5.68 0.29 -4.17
N TYR A 47 -5.10 1.49 -4.19
CA TYR A 47 -4.43 2.08 -3.04
C TYR A 47 -5.41 2.42 -1.92
N ASP A 48 -6.53 3.06 -2.24
CA ASP A 48 -7.59 3.39 -1.26
C ASP A 48 -8.09 2.12 -0.57
N LEU A 49 -8.40 1.07 -1.36
CA LEU A 49 -8.80 -0.24 -0.84
C LEU A 49 -7.74 -0.84 0.09
N ALA A 50 -6.45 -0.76 -0.28
CA ALA A 50 -5.36 -1.28 0.53
C ALA A 50 -5.26 -0.56 1.90
N ILE A 51 -5.49 0.75 1.93
CA ILE A 51 -5.51 1.55 3.16
C ILE A 51 -6.72 1.19 4.02
N GLU A 52 -7.90 1.03 3.42
CA GLU A 52 -9.11 0.59 4.12
C GLU A 52 -8.92 -0.80 4.73
N THR A 53 -8.41 -1.78 3.97
CA THR A 53 -8.11 -3.12 4.49
C THR A 53 -7.10 -3.06 5.64
N ALA A 54 -6.03 -2.26 5.50
CA ALA A 54 -5.02 -2.13 6.55
C ALA A 54 -5.60 -1.52 7.84
N ARG A 55 -6.58 -0.63 7.71
CA ARG A 55 -7.31 -0.01 8.82
C ARG A 55 -8.30 -0.97 9.46
N ASP A 56 -9.07 -1.71 8.66
CA ASP A 56 -10.01 -2.72 9.14
C ASP A 56 -9.28 -3.85 9.90
N SER A 57 -8.18 -4.33 9.31
CA SER A 57 -7.30 -5.33 9.93
C SER A 57 -6.71 -4.87 11.27
N ALA A 58 -6.55 -3.56 11.46
CA ALA A 58 -6.08 -2.96 12.72
C ALA A 58 -7.14 -3.01 13.85
N LYS A 59 -8.39 -3.40 13.56
CA LYS A 59 -9.51 -3.52 14.52
C LYS A 59 -9.68 -2.24 15.37
N GLY A 60 -9.56 -1.08 14.75
CA GLY A 60 -9.70 0.22 15.42
C GLY A 60 -8.48 0.70 16.20
N LYS A 61 -7.32 0.04 16.09
CA LYS A 61 -6.06 0.57 16.62
C LYS A 61 -5.55 1.72 15.74
N PRO A 62 -4.93 2.75 16.34
CA PRO A 62 -4.37 3.88 15.60
C PRO A 62 -3.20 3.49 14.67
N ASP A 63 -2.50 2.40 14.99
CA ASP A 63 -1.37 1.90 14.21
C ASP A 63 -1.79 0.75 13.27
N GLY A 64 -2.38 1.12 12.13
CA GLY A 64 -2.61 0.19 11.02
C GLY A 64 -1.30 -0.18 10.33
N LYS A 65 -1.19 -1.43 9.86
CA LYS A 65 0.00 -1.90 9.12
C LYS A 65 -0.40 -2.35 7.73
N LEU A 66 -0.10 -1.52 6.74
CA LEU A 66 -0.16 -1.93 5.34
C LEU A 66 1.05 -2.81 5.00
N VAL A 67 0.78 -4.02 4.50
CA VAL A 67 1.82 -4.92 4.00
C VAL A 67 1.73 -4.95 2.48
N VAL A 68 2.82 -4.53 1.84
CA VAL A 68 2.97 -4.61 0.38
C VAL A 68 4.11 -5.53 0.01
N TRP A 69 3.89 -6.31 -1.04
CA TRP A 69 4.89 -7.12 -1.71
C TRP A 69 5.28 -6.40 -2.98
N VAL A 70 6.58 -6.37 -3.23
CA VAL A 70 7.13 -5.69 -4.38
C VAL A 70 7.94 -6.67 -5.19
N GLU A 71 7.53 -6.87 -6.43
CA GLU A 71 8.15 -7.77 -7.42
C GLU A 71 9.01 -6.96 -8.39
#